data_AF-A0A7V9B5J1-F1
#
_entry.id   AF-A0A7V9B5J1-F1
#
_cell.length_a   1.000
_cell.length_b   1.000
_cell.length_c   1.000
_cell.angle_alpha   90.00
_cell.angle_beta   90.00
_cell.angle_gamma   90.00
#
_symmetry.space_group_name_H-M   'P 1'
#
loop_
_entity.id
_entity.type
_entity.pdbx_description
1 polymer ?
#
loop_
_entity_poly.entity_id
_entity_poly.type
_entity_poly.pdbx_seq_one_letter_code
_entity_poly.pdbx_strand_id
1 'polypeptide(L)'
;VWARTDAEHAWLAATLTVDRFRELVSEAADLPVHRYELPNLRALNFVVDGYLGEGVASSTRMDPQAKSLGEYLRAKHVDVPAAFLDR
;
A
#
# COMPACT_ATOMS: atom_id res chain seq x y z
N VAL A 1 0.51 -1.80 5.53
CA VAL A 1 0.31 -0.44 6.10
C VAL A 1 -0.65 -0.51 7.28
N TRP A 2 -0.53 0.38 8.27
CA TRP A 2 -1.36 0.32 9.50
C TRP A 2 -1.81 1.70 9.98
N ALA A 3 -2.83 1.70 10.82
CA ALA A 3 -3.40 2.86 11.49
C ALA A 3 -3.25 2.76 13.01
N ARG A 4 -3.43 3.87 13.75
CA ARG A 4 -3.25 3.89 15.22
C ARG A 4 -4.56 3.73 15.97
N THR A 5 -5.67 4.20 15.40
CA THR A 5 -7.01 4.11 16.00
C THR A 5 -7.95 3.31 15.13
N ASP A 6 -9.08 2.87 15.68
CA ASP A 6 -10.10 2.12 14.94
C ASP A 6 -10.77 2.99 13.88
N ALA A 7 -10.95 4.29 14.14
CA ALA A 7 -11.48 5.25 13.16
C ALA A 7 -10.52 5.47 11.99
N GLU A 8 -9.23 5.65 12.26
CA GLU A 8 -8.19 5.75 11.22
C GLU A 8 -8.12 4.45 10.41
N HIS A 9 -8.25 3.29 11.06
CA HIS A 9 -8.25 1.99 10.41
C HIS A 9 -9.45 1.80 9.48
N ALA A 10 -10.66 2.16 9.93
CA ALA A 10 -11.86 2.09 9.11
C ALA A 10 -11.75 2.97 7.86
N TRP A 11 -11.22 4.19 8.01
CA TRP A 11 -10.93 5.06 6.86
C TRP A 11 -9.87 4.46 5.94
N LEU A 12 -8.76 3.94 6.48
CA LEU A 12 -7.71 3.31 5.69
C LEU A 12 -8.25 2.12 4.88
N ALA A 13 -9.06 1.26 5.50
CA ALA A 13 -9.71 0.12 4.87
C ALA A 13 -10.71 0.54 3.78
N ALA A 14 -11.48 1.60 3.98
CA ALA A 14 -12.39 2.09 2.94
C ALA A 14 -11.64 2.76 1.78
N THR A 15 -10.57 3.50 2.08
CA THR A 15 -9.85 4.33 1.10
C THR A 15 -8.87 3.52 0.26
N LEU A 16 -8.08 2.65 0.88
CA LEU A 16 -7.02 1.91 0.20
C LEU A 16 -7.56 0.57 -0.32
N THR A 17 -8.42 0.63 -1.34
CA THR A 17 -8.87 -0.54 -2.11
C THR A 17 -7.74 -1.11 -2.96
N VAL A 18 -7.95 -2.28 -3.56
CA VAL A 18 -6.99 -2.84 -4.54
C VAL A 18 -6.79 -1.89 -5.72
N ASP A 19 -7.88 -1.34 -6.25
CA ASP A 19 -7.82 -0.40 -7.37
C ASP A 19 -7.10 0.89 -6.99
N ARG A 20 -7.39 1.45 -5.80
CA ARG A 20 -6.69 2.64 -5.33
C ARG A 20 -5.21 2.36 -5.07
N PHE A 21 -4.86 1.18 -4.56
CA PHE A 21 -3.46 0.78 -4.39
C PHE A 21 -2.73 0.75 -5.75
N ARG A 22 -3.35 0.20 -6.80
CA ARG A 22 -2.79 0.16 -8.16
C ARG A 22 -2.59 1.55 -8.77
N GLU A 23 -3.51 2.48 -8.51
CA GLU A 23 -3.34 3.88 -8.93
C GLU A 23 -2.17 4.56 -8.24
N LEU A 24 -1.98 4.28 -6.94
CA LEU A 24 -0.91 4.88 -6.13
C LEU A 24 0.47 4.25 -6.42
N VAL A 25 0.48 2.94 -6.69
CA VAL A 25 1.66 2.14 -7.04
C VAL A 25 1.55 1.76 -8.52
N SER A 26 1.86 2.72 -9.39
CA SER A 26 1.73 2.57 -10.85
C SER A 26 2.43 1.33 -11.42
N GLU A 27 3.53 0.90 -10.80
CA GLU A 27 4.28 -0.31 -11.16
C GLU A 27 3.50 -1.61 -10.91
N ALA A 28 2.41 -1.55 -10.16
CA ALA A 28 1.48 -2.65 -9.90
C ALA A 28 0.17 -2.56 -10.70
N ALA A 29 0.00 -1.56 -11.59
CA ALA A 29 -1.25 -1.28 -12.28
C ALA A 29 -1.82 -2.51 -13.01
N ASP A 30 -0.96 -3.26 -13.70
CA ASP A 30 -1.34 -4.44 -14.49
C ASP A 30 -1.05 -5.77 -13.76
N LEU A 31 -0.66 -5.72 -12.48
CA LEU A 31 -0.29 -6.90 -11.72
C LEU A 31 -1.46 -7.41 -10.86
N PRO A 32 -1.56 -8.73 -10.60
CA PRO A 32 -2.46 -9.26 -9.59
C PRO A 32 -2.11 -8.69 -8.22
N VAL A 33 -3.10 -8.13 -7.54
CA VAL A 33 -2.94 -7.56 -6.20
C VAL A 33 -3.98 -8.18 -5.28
N HIS A 34 -3.50 -8.79 -4.20
CA HIS A 34 -4.33 -9.33 -3.13
C HIS A 34 -4.26 -8.43 -1.92
N ARG A 35 -5.44 -8.05 -1.39
CA ARG A 35 -5.57 -7.30 -0.15
C ARG A 35 -6.07 -8.22 0.95
N TYR A 36 -5.37 -8.19 2.09
CA TYR A 36 -5.74 -8.90 3.31
C TYR A 36 -5.93 -7.89 4.44
N GLU A 37 -7.08 -7.99 5.12
CA GLU A 37 -7.36 -7.18 6.31
C GLU A 37 -6.86 -7.88 7.57
N LEU A 38 -6.20 -7.11 8.43
CA LEU A 38 -5.64 -7.56 9.70
C LEU A 38 -6.23 -6.71 10.82
N PRO A 39 -7.52 -6.90 11.18
CA PRO A 39 -8.26 -5.97 12.03
C PRO A 39 -7.66 -5.83 13.44
N ASN A 40 -7.14 -6.92 14.00
CA ASN A 40 -6.47 -6.91 15.31
C ASN A 40 -5.16 -6.10 15.34
N LEU A 41 -4.59 -5.81 14.16
CA LEU A 41 -3.39 -5.00 14.00
C LEU A 41 -3.70 -3.61 13.42
N ARG A 42 -4.99 -3.31 13.14
CA ARG A 42 -5.42 -2.10 12.44
C ARG A 42 -4.67 -1.91 11.12
N ALA A 43 -4.47 -2.99 10.39
CA ALA A 43 -3.57 -3.02 9.24
C ALA A 43 -4.18 -3.66 8.00
N LEU A 44 -3.66 -3.24 6.85
CA LEU A 44 -3.87 -3.86 5.55
C LEU A 44 -2.54 -4.41 5.03
N ASN A 45 -2.56 -5.65 4.56
CA ASN A 45 -1.46 -6.27 3.85
C ASN A 45 -1.79 -6.39 2.36
N PHE A 46 -0.86 -5.98 1.51
CA PHE A 46 -0.97 -6.10 0.07
C PHE A 46 0.11 -7.05 -0.45
N VAL A 47 -0.30 -8.04 -1.22
CA VAL A 47 0.59 -8.94 -1.94
C VAL A 47 0.44 -8.65 -3.42
N VAL A 48 1.55 -8.38 -4.10
CA VAL A 48 1.58 -8.05 -5.53
C VAL A 48 2.35 -9.14 -6.26
N ASP A 49 1.65 -9.99 -6.99
CA ASP A 49 2.27 -11.09 -7.73
C ASP A 49 3.04 -10.57 -8.93
N GLY A 50 4.23 -11.12 -9.15
CA GLY A 50 5.11 -10.70 -10.25
C GLY A 50 5.77 -9.33 -10.04
N TYR A 51 5.55 -8.64 -8.89
CA TYR A 51 6.12 -7.31 -8.67
C TYR A 51 7.65 -7.29 -8.79
N LEU A 52 8.34 -8.35 -8.36
CA LEU A 52 9.81 -8.44 -8.42
C LEU A 52 10.35 -8.87 -9.80
N GLY A 53 9.47 -9.20 -10.76
CA GLY A 53 9.85 -9.72 -12.07
C GLY A 53 10.67 -11.02 -11.97
N GLU A 54 11.62 -11.20 -12.89
CA GLU A 54 12.50 -12.38 -12.98
C GLU A 54 13.69 -12.33 -11.99
N GLY A 55 13.60 -11.49 -10.95
CA GLY A 55 14.63 -11.36 -9.90
C GLY A 55 15.50 -10.10 -9.99
N VAL A 56 16.39 -9.95 -9.01
CA VAL A 56 17.14 -8.70 -8.77
C VAL A 56 18.10 -8.38 -9.91
N ALA A 57 18.82 -9.39 -10.42
CA ALA A 57 19.84 -9.20 -11.46
C ALA A 57 19.25 -8.81 -12.83
N SER A 58 17.94 -9.00 -13.04
CA SER A 58 17.23 -8.67 -14.27
C SER A 58 16.37 -7.40 -14.15
N SER A 59 16.36 -6.74 -12.98
CA SER A 59 15.55 -5.55 -12.72
C SER A 59 16.39 -4.27 -12.78
N THR A 60 15.99 -3.32 -13.62
CA THR A 60 16.55 -1.96 -13.69
C THR A 60 15.91 -0.98 -12.71
N ARG A 61 14.95 -1.44 -11.90
CA ARG A 61 14.23 -0.61 -10.92
C ARG A 61 15.14 -0.22 -9.76
N MET A 62 14.88 0.96 -9.20
CA MET A 62 15.62 1.50 -8.05
C MET A 62 15.45 0.65 -6.78
N ASP A 63 14.31 -0.01 -6.62
CA ASP A 63 14.03 -0.96 -5.54
C ASP A 63 13.67 -2.35 -6.10
N PRO A 64 14.65 -3.12 -6.58
CA PRO A 64 14.41 -4.40 -7.25
C PRO A 64 13.93 -5.50 -6.29
N GLN A 65 13.98 -5.26 -4.98
CA GLN A 65 13.52 -6.21 -3.95
C GLN A 65 12.24 -5.74 -3.23
N ALA A 66 11.63 -4.63 -3.67
CA ALA A 66 10.48 -4.01 -3.02
C ALA A 66 10.69 -3.68 -1.51
N LYS A 67 11.94 -3.46 -1.07
CA LYS A 67 12.26 -3.18 0.33
C LYS A 67 11.79 -1.79 0.77
N SER A 68 11.70 -0.84 -0.15
CA SER A 68 11.18 0.50 0.11
C SER A 68 9.73 0.68 -0.33
N LEU A 69 9.07 -0.34 -0.89
CA LEU A 69 7.68 -0.26 -1.37
C LEU A 69 6.70 0.28 -0.31
N GLY A 70 6.85 -0.12 0.95
CA GLY A 70 6.02 0.40 2.04
C GLY A 70 6.19 1.90 2.27
N GLU A 71 7.42 2.41 2.19
CA GLU A 71 7.70 3.84 2.33
C GLU A 71 7.29 4.61 1.07
N TYR A 72 7.48 4.03 -0.11
CA TYR A 72 6.98 4.58 -1.37
C TYR A 72 5.48 4.80 -1.35
N LEU A 73 4.70 3.81 -0.87
CA LEU A 73 3.26 3.95 -0.68
C LEU A 73 2.92 5.04 0.35
N ARG A 74 3.67 5.10 1.46
CA ARG A 74 3.48 6.12 2.51
C ARG A 74 3.78 7.54 2.04
N ALA A 75 4.66 7.71 1.05
CA ALA A 75 4.98 9.00 0.45
C ALA A 75 3.91 9.52 -0.53
N LYS A 76 2.84 8.75 -0.79
CA LYS A 76 1.78 9.15 -1.71
C LYS A 76 0.81 10.13 -1.05
N HIS A 77 0.30 11.06 -1.85
CA HIS A 77 -0.72 12.01 -1.41
C HIS A 77 -2.12 11.41 -1.57
N VAL A 78 -2.91 11.51 -0.51
CA VAL A 78 -4.32 11.11 -0.47
C VAL A 78 -5.10 12.12 0.34
N ASP A 79 -6.38 12.30 0.04
CA ASP A 79 -7.27 13.12 0.85
C ASP A 79 -7.53 12.42 2.19
N VAL A 80 -7.29 13.12 3.29
CA VAL A 80 -7.46 12.61 4.65
C VAL A 80 -8.53 13.44 5.37
N PRO A 81 -9.46 12.81 6.11
CA PRO A 81 -10.43 13.54 6.93
C PRO A 81 -9.74 14.50 7.90
N ALA A 82 -10.20 15.76 7.94
CA ALA A 82 -9.65 16.79 8.82
C ALA A 82 -9.68 16.38 10.31
N ALA A 83 -10.65 15.55 10.70
CA ALA A 83 -10.75 14.98 12.04
C ALA A 83 -9.51 14.16 12.49
N PHE A 84 -8.61 13.80 11.57
CA PHE A 84 -7.36 13.10 11.89
C PHE A 84 -6.14 14.03 12.01
N LEU A 85 -6.29 15.34 11.75
CA LEU A 85 -5.17 16.30 11.73
C LEU A 85 -4.85 16.92 13.10
N ASP A 86 -5.83 17.02 13.99
CA ASP A 86 -5.70 17.73 15.27
C ASP A 86 -5.10 16.86 16.39
N ARG A 87 -4.04 16.12 16.09
CA ARG A 87 -3.35 15.26 17.05
C ARG A 87 -1.92 15.69 17.33
#